data_AF-A0A829HLC5-F1
#
_entry.id   AF-A0A829HLC5-F1
#
_cell.length_a   1.000
_cell.length_b   1.000
_cell.length_c   1.000
_cell.angle_alpha   90.00
_cell.angle_beta   90.00
_cell.angle_gamma   90.00
#
_symmetry.space_group_name_H-M   'P 1'
#
loop_
_entity.id
_entity.type
_entity.pdbx_description
1 polymer ?
#
loop_
_entity_poly.entity_id
_entity_poly.type
_entity_poly.pdbx_seq_one_letter_code
_entity_poly.pdbx_strand_id
1 'polypeptide(L)'
;MKKILFLLAISSLSFAALAKVPYSATADCHFDYDDFDFCSKQSIAQYKAALAKQLPNYDATKILLNVGSAQAIRYVVIDTETGVVFPLRDEILGFKDEKGGLNGQPALIQFSLKQPQLCIQGSVYAYRDAYDNVKVCYRMEKDAGLKYGQAIRRMDIPMSLN
;
A
#
# COMPACT_ATOMS: atom_id res chain seq x y z
N MET A 1 52.12 27.61 31.79
CA MET A 1 51.86 27.18 30.40
C MET A 1 50.66 26.24 30.41
N LYS A 2 49.60 26.59 29.67
CA LYS A 2 48.24 26.00 29.74
C LYS A 2 48.22 24.53 29.29
N LYS A 3 47.67 23.64 30.12
CA LYS A 3 47.30 22.27 29.73
C LYS A 3 45.91 22.32 29.10
N ILE A 4 45.82 22.11 27.80
CA ILE A 4 44.55 22.00 27.06
C ILE A 4 44.11 20.54 27.15
N LEU A 5 42.99 20.31 27.84
CA LEU A 5 42.33 19.01 27.95
C LEU A 5 41.43 18.85 26.71
N PHE A 6 41.78 17.96 25.79
CA PHE A 6 40.92 17.60 24.66
C PHE A 6 39.84 16.63 25.15
N LEU A 7 38.60 17.11 25.26
CA LEU A 7 37.42 16.26 25.42
C LEU A 7 37.07 15.64 24.06
N LEU A 8 37.28 14.34 23.93
CA LEU A 8 36.74 13.53 22.83
C LEU A 8 35.22 13.39 23.03
N ALA A 9 34.44 14.13 22.24
CA ALA A 9 33.01 13.91 22.11
C ALA A 9 32.79 12.61 21.32
N ILE A 10 32.46 11.53 22.02
CA ILE A 10 32.05 10.26 21.43
C ILE A 10 30.61 10.46 20.93
N SER A 11 30.45 10.79 19.65
CA SER A 11 29.16 10.77 18.98
C SER A 11 28.72 9.31 18.82
N SER A 12 27.88 8.84 19.73
CA SER A 12 27.19 7.57 19.60
C SER A 12 26.18 7.66 18.46
N LEU A 13 26.64 7.38 17.24
CA LEU A 13 25.78 6.96 16.13
C LEU A 13 25.10 5.65 16.54
N SER A 14 23.97 5.77 17.22
CA SER A 14 23.06 4.65 17.42
C SER A 14 22.49 4.29 16.05
N PHE A 15 23.17 3.39 15.35
CA PHE A 15 22.52 2.57 14.35
C PHE A 15 21.54 1.69 15.12
N ALA A 16 20.33 2.21 15.37
CA ALA A 16 19.21 1.34 15.62
C ALA A 16 19.11 0.45 14.37
N ALA A 17 19.69 -0.74 14.46
CA ALA A 17 19.45 -1.79 13.49
C ALA A 17 17.93 -2.00 13.56
N LEU A 18 17.22 -1.45 12.57
CA LEU A 18 15.79 -1.64 12.43
C LEU A 18 15.60 -3.15 12.32
N ALA A 19 15.20 -3.79 13.42
CA ALA A 19 14.88 -5.21 13.40
C ALA A 19 13.74 -5.34 12.39
N LYS A 20 14.05 -5.91 11.22
CA LYS A 20 13.12 -6.05 10.11
C LYS A 20 12.08 -7.07 10.55
N VAL A 21 10.87 -6.58 10.85
CA VAL A 21 9.75 -7.43 11.23
C VAL A 21 9.49 -8.42 10.10
N PRO A 22 9.44 -9.73 10.38
CA PRO A 22 9.17 -10.72 9.35
C PRO A 22 7.71 -10.63 8.88
N TYR A 23 7.45 -11.09 7.65
CA TYR A 23 6.08 -11.30 7.21
C TYR A 23 5.35 -12.23 8.19
N SER A 24 4.17 -11.81 8.63
CA SER A 24 3.34 -12.51 9.61
C SER A 24 2.15 -13.17 8.93
N ALA A 25 1.30 -12.37 8.28
CA ALA A 25 0.09 -12.84 7.61
C ALA A 25 -0.42 -11.84 6.57
N THR A 26 -1.29 -12.28 5.68
CA THR A 26 -2.15 -11.42 4.86
C THR A 26 -3.56 -11.46 5.44
N ALA A 27 -4.20 -10.29 5.58
CA ALA A 27 -5.52 -10.16 6.19
C ALA A 27 -6.59 -10.96 5.41
N ASP A 28 -6.56 -10.86 4.09
CA ASP A 28 -7.44 -11.57 3.17
C ASP A 28 -6.62 -12.11 2.00
N CYS A 29 -6.77 -13.38 1.64
CA CYS A 29 -6.03 -13.95 0.50
C CYS A 29 -6.74 -13.71 -0.84
N HIS A 30 -8.07 -13.65 -0.79
CA HIS A 30 -8.95 -13.56 -1.96
C HIS A 30 -10.16 -12.69 -1.63
N PHE A 31 -10.69 -12.05 -2.67
CA PHE A 31 -11.99 -11.40 -2.62
C PHE A 31 -12.96 -12.14 -3.55
N ASP A 32 -14.26 -12.00 -3.28
CA ASP A 32 -15.28 -12.68 -4.08
C ASP A 32 -15.16 -12.33 -5.58
N TYR A 33 -15.12 -13.37 -6.41
CA TYR A 33 -15.02 -13.27 -7.87
C TYR A 33 -13.78 -12.53 -8.38
N ASP A 34 -12.70 -12.56 -7.59
CA ASP A 34 -11.38 -12.04 -7.96
C ASP A 34 -10.39 -13.19 -8.12
N ASP A 35 -9.72 -13.25 -9.27
CA ASP A 35 -8.74 -14.30 -9.59
C ASP A 35 -7.35 -13.99 -9.00
N PHE A 36 -7.16 -12.81 -8.41
CA PHE A 36 -5.87 -12.44 -7.81
C PHE A 36 -5.69 -13.09 -6.42
N ASP A 37 -4.56 -13.79 -6.25
CA ASP A 37 -4.17 -14.41 -4.98
C ASP A 37 -3.12 -13.56 -4.24
N PHE A 38 -3.56 -12.85 -3.21
CA PHE A 38 -2.68 -12.06 -2.33
C PHE A 38 -1.81 -12.94 -1.42
N CYS A 39 -2.14 -14.22 -1.27
CA CYS A 39 -1.35 -15.20 -0.51
C CYS A 39 -0.49 -16.09 -1.41
N SER A 40 -0.42 -15.80 -2.72
CA SER A 40 0.42 -16.54 -3.63
C SER A 40 1.89 -16.48 -3.20
N LYS A 41 2.68 -17.50 -3.59
CA LYS A 41 4.14 -17.51 -3.32
C LYS A 41 4.83 -16.25 -3.85
N GLN A 42 4.37 -15.73 -4.99
CA GLN A 42 4.91 -14.52 -5.61
C GLN A 42 4.58 -13.27 -4.78
N SER A 43 3.32 -13.10 -4.39
CA SER A 43 2.87 -11.97 -3.56
C SER A 43 3.61 -11.95 -2.22
N ILE A 44 3.70 -13.10 -1.54
CA ILE A 44 4.43 -13.24 -0.26
C ILE A 44 5.92 -12.92 -0.43
N ALA A 45 6.55 -13.32 -1.54
CA ALA A 45 7.95 -12.99 -1.80
C ALA A 45 8.14 -11.47 -1.97
N GLN A 46 7.21 -10.78 -2.64
CA GLN A 46 7.23 -9.31 -2.75
C GLN A 46 7.06 -8.64 -1.38
N TYR A 47 6.17 -9.13 -0.50
CA TYR A 47 5.99 -8.59 0.85
C TYR A 47 7.26 -8.72 1.69
N LYS A 48 7.86 -9.92 1.70
CA LYS A 48 9.13 -10.17 2.39
C LYS A 48 10.26 -9.28 1.86
N ALA A 49 10.33 -9.09 0.55
CA ALA A 49 11.31 -8.20 -0.06
C ALA A 49 11.07 -6.73 0.34
N ALA A 50 9.82 -6.28 0.42
CA ALA A 50 9.46 -4.93 0.85
C ALA A 50 9.82 -4.70 2.32
N LEU A 51 9.40 -5.59 3.24
CA LEU A 51 9.77 -5.55 4.67
C LEU A 51 11.29 -5.55 4.87
N ALA A 52 12.03 -6.22 3.99
CA ALA A 52 13.47 -6.29 4.07
C ALA A 52 14.21 -5.06 3.51
N LYS A 53 13.59 -4.22 2.68
CA LYS A 53 14.33 -3.21 1.89
C LYS A 53 13.70 -1.82 1.85
N GLN A 54 12.39 -1.73 1.99
CA GLN A 54 11.66 -0.48 1.82
C GLN A 54 11.45 0.21 3.16
N LEU A 55 11.58 1.53 3.15
CA LEU A 55 11.13 2.37 4.24
C LEU A 55 9.62 2.62 4.09
N PRO A 56 8.90 2.90 5.19
CA PRO A 56 7.52 3.33 5.13
C PRO A 56 7.33 4.51 4.16
N ASN A 57 6.31 4.43 3.31
CA ASN A 57 6.04 5.41 2.25
C ASN A 57 4.57 5.90 2.24
N TYR A 58 3.72 5.29 3.05
CA TYR A 58 2.28 5.54 3.10
C TYR A 58 1.88 6.16 4.44
N ASP A 59 2.41 5.64 5.53
CA ASP A 59 2.26 6.13 6.91
C ASP A 59 3.58 5.85 7.63
N ALA A 60 3.80 6.41 8.82
CA ALA A 60 5.02 6.27 9.60
C ALA A 60 5.46 4.80 9.82
N THR A 61 4.50 3.87 9.81
CA THR A 61 4.72 2.44 10.04
C THR A 61 4.21 1.55 8.90
N LYS A 62 3.90 2.14 7.72
CA LYS A 62 3.27 1.39 6.64
C LYS A 62 3.89 1.62 5.28
N ILE A 63 4.01 0.53 4.53
CA ILE A 63 4.42 0.52 3.13
C ILE A 63 3.18 0.26 2.27
N LEU A 64 2.87 1.14 1.34
CA LEU A 64 1.97 0.85 0.23
C LEU A 64 2.77 0.23 -0.91
N LEU A 65 2.38 -0.97 -1.33
CA LEU A 65 3.08 -1.77 -2.34
C LEU A 65 2.11 -2.22 -3.43
N ASN A 66 2.47 -2.01 -4.69
CA ASN A 66 1.79 -2.66 -5.82
C ASN A 66 2.39 -4.08 -6.01
N VAL A 67 1.54 -5.10 -5.95
CA VAL A 67 1.90 -6.50 -6.23
C VAL A 67 1.35 -7.02 -7.55
N GLY A 68 0.54 -6.22 -8.23
CA GLY A 68 0.05 -6.50 -9.58
C GLY A 68 1.03 -6.03 -10.66
N SER A 69 0.50 -5.81 -11.86
CA SER A 69 1.24 -5.25 -12.98
C SER A 69 1.08 -3.72 -13.05
N ALA A 70 1.69 -3.10 -14.06
CA ALA A 70 1.47 -1.67 -14.33
C ALA A 70 0.11 -1.40 -14.99
N GLN A 71 -0.47 -2.39 -15.67
CA GLN A 71 -1.76 -2.29 -16.36
C GLN A 71 -2.93 -2.73 -15.46
N ALA A 72 -2.66 -3.58 -14.48
CA ALA A 72 -3.61 -4.12 -13.51
C ALA A 72 -2.97 -4.03 -12.11
N ILE A 73 -3.12 -2.85 -11.51
CA ILE A 73 -2.47 -2.50 -10.24
C ILE A 73 -3.26 -3.14 -9.10
N ARG A 74 -2.54 -3.84 -8.22
CA ARG A 74 -3.08 -4.47 -7.01
C ARG A 74 -2.31 -3.97 -5.81
N TYR A 75 -2.90 -3.06 -5.05
CA TYR A 75 -2.24 -2.49 -3.87
C TYR A 75 -2.44 -3.35 -2.63
N VAL A 76 -1.40 -3.38 -1.80
CA VAL A 76 -1.49 -3.79 -0.40
C VAL A 76 -0.86 -2.73 0.49
N VAL A 77 -1.31 -2.65 1.73
CA VAL A 77 -0.63 -1.92 2.80
C VAL A 77 0.05 -2.93 3.72
N ILE A 78 1.36 -2.80 3.92
CA ILE A 78 2.15 -3.65 4.81
C ILE A 78 2.45 -2.86 6.07
N ASP A 79 2.05 -3.39 7.22
CA ASP A 79 2.41 -2.86 8.53
C ASP A 79 3.81 -3.34 8.91
N THR A 80 4.75 -2.42 9.06
CA THR A 80 6.16 -2.72 9.34
C THR A 80 6.43 -3.04 10.81
N GLU A 81 5.46 -2.84 11.70
CA GLU A 81 5.58 -3.20 13.13
C GLU A 81 5.07 -4.62 13.39
N THR A 82 4.04 -5.04 12.66
CA THR A 82 3.40 -6.36 12.86
C THR A 82 3.71 -7.39 11.78
N GLY A 83 4.17 -6.93 10.60
CA GLY A 83 4.40 -7.79 9.44
C GLY A 83 3.10 -8.26 8.76
N VAL A 84 1.95 -7.70 9.14
CA VAL A 84 0.65 -8.01 8.55
C VAL A 84 0.44 -7.19 7.27
N VAL A 85 -0.12 -7.84 6.26
CA VAL A 85 -0.43 -7.25 4.94
C VAL A 85 -1.94 -7.09 4.80
N PHE A 86 -2.38 -5.91 4.35
CA PHE A 86 -3.77 -5.53 4.16
C PHE A 86 -4.04 -5.26 2.68
N PRO A 87 -4.60 -6.22 1.94
CA PRO A 87 -4.93 -6.02 0.54
C PRO A 87 -6.04 -5.01 0.30
N LEU A 88 -5.88 -4.24 -0.77
CA LEU A 88 -6.98 -3.48 -1.34
C LEU A 88 -7.76 -4.38 -2.28
N ARG A 89 -9.08 -4.44 -2.08
CA ARG A 89 -10.01 -5.21 -2.92
C ARG A 89 -10.01 -4.75 -4.38
N ASP A 90 -9.96 -3.43 -4.59
CA ASP A 90 -10.05 -2.85 -5.92
C ASP A 90 -8.79 -3.13 -6.75
N GLU A 91 -9.01 -3.67 -7.94
CA GLU A 91 -8.05 -3.56 -9.04
C GLU A 91 -8.09 -2.15 -9.60
N ILE A 92 -6.93 -1.54 -9.77
CA ILE A 92 -6.79 -0.21 -10.37
C ILE A 92 -6.28 -0.36 -11.80
N LEU A 93 -7.02 0.22 -12.72
CA LEU A 93 -6.78 0.20 -14.15
C LEU A 93 -6.59 1.63 -14.68
N GLY A 94 -6.08 1.73 -15.90
CA GLY A 94 -6.03 2.98 -16.64
C GLY A 94 -7.39 3.58 -16.98
N PHE A 95 -7.38 4.63 -17.78
CA PHE A 95 -8.60 5.23 -18.30
C PHE A 95 -9.21 4.36 -19.40
N LYS A 96 -10.53 4.43 -19.51
CA LYS A 96 -11.33 3.74 -20.51
C LYS A 96 -11.93 4.71 -21.51
N ASP A 97 -12.17 4.23 -22.72
CA ASP A 97 -12.92 4.94 -23.76
C ASP A 97 -14.43 4.79 -23.56
N GLU A 98 -15.22 5.44 -24.43
CA GLU A 98 -16.69 5.39 -24.41
C GLU A 98 -17.27 3.98 -24.65
N LYS A 99 -16.46 3.05 -25.15
CA LYS A 99 -16.84 1.65 -25.37
C LYS A 99 -16.46 0.76 -24.18
N GLY A 100 -15.89 1.33 -23.12
CA GLY A 100 -15.46 0.63 -21.90
C GLY A 100 -14.11 -0.07 -22.02
N GLY A 101 -13.38 0.12 -23.12
CA GLY A 101 -12.05 -0.47 -23.34
C GLY A 101 -10.94 0.44 -22.81
N LEU A 102 -9.82 -0.13 -22.32
CA LEU A 102 -8.67 0.67 -21.89
C LEU A 102 -8.10 1.47 -23.07
N ASN A 103 -7.93 2.78 -22.88
CA ASN A 103 -7.48 3.69 -23.94
C ASN A 103 -5.94 3.90 -23.99
N GLY A 104 -5.20 3.19 -23.13
CA GLY A 104 -3.74 3.27 -23.01
C GLY A 104 -3.22 4.33 -22.05
N GLN A 105 -4.05 5.23 -21.53
CA GLN A 105 -3.65 6.18 -20.49
C GLN A 105 -3.61 5.47 -19.12
N PRO A 106 -2.48 5.54 -18.38
CA PRO A 106 -2.36 4.89 -17.08
C PRO A 106 -3.20 5.61 -16.01
N ALA A 107 -3.48 4.91 -14.91
CA ALA A 107 -4.08 5.53 -13.74
C ALA A 107 -3.14 6.60 -13.16
N LEU A 108 -3.70 7.72 -12.72
CA LEU A 108 -2.97 8.71 -11.92
C LEU A 108 -3.04 8.29 -10.46
N ILE A 109 -1.87 8.09 -9.83
CA ILE A 109 -1.77 7.61 -8.46
C ILE A 109 -1.15 8.71 -7.58
N GLN A 110 -1.79 9.00 -6.45
CA GLN A 110 -1.30 9.97 -5.48
C GLN A 110 -1.39 9.39 -4.06
N PHE A 111 -0.26 9.34 -3.38
CA PHE A 111 -0.16 9.05 -1.95
C PHE A 111 1.13 9.68 -1.41
N SER A 112 1.21 9.86 -0.10
CA SER A 112 2.46 10.29 0.53
C SER A 112 2.51 9.89 2.00
N LEU A 113 3.71 9.83 2.56
CA LEU A 113 3.90 9.55 3.99
C LEU A 113 3.13 10.51 4.92
N LYS A 114 2.95 11.77 4.51
CA LYS A 114 2.28 12.81 5.32
C LYS A 114 0.75 12.80 5.17
N GLN A 115 0.25 12.11 4.15
CA GLN A 115 -1.17 12.00 3.84
C GLN A 115 -1.44 10.51 3.57
N PRO A 116 -1.71 9.71 4.62
CA PRO A 116 -1.85 8.25 4.55
C PRO A 116 -3.19 7.85 3.91
N GLN A 117 -3.32 8.26 2.65
CA GLN A 117 -4.46 8.11 1.78
C GLN A 117 -3.90 7.83 0.38
N LEU A 118 -4.43 6.79 -0.25
CA LEU A 118 -4.17 6.48 -1.65
C LEU A 118 -5.32 7.07 -2.46
N CYS A 119 -5.06 8.07 -3.28
CA CYS A 119 -6.02 8.58 -4.26
C CYS A 119 -5.64 8.14 -5.65
N ILE A 120 -6.63 7.73 -6.43
CA ILE A 120 -6.45 7.35 -7.83
C ILE A 120 -7.39 8.14 -8.72
N GLN A 121 -6.96 8.36 -9.96
CA GLN A 121 -7.84 8.70 -11.08
C GLN A 121 -7.62 7.69 -12.19
N GLY A 122 -8.69 7.06 -12.67
CA GLY A 122 -8.63 5.96 -13.63
C GLY A 122 -9.88 5.10 -13.50
N SER A 123 -9.79 3.82 -13.83
CA SER A 123 -10.91 2.90 -13.64
C SER A 123 -10.60 1.95 -12.48
N VAL A 124 -11.62 1.56 -11.73
CA VAL A 124 -11.48 0.59 -10.64
C VAL A 124 -12.44 -0.56 -10.86
N TYR A 125 -11.97 -1.77 -10.55
CA TYR A 125 -12.75 -2.98 -10.69
C TYR A 125 -12.73 -3.77 -9.40
N ALA A 126 -13.92 -4.05 -8.87
CA ALA A 126 -14.11 -4.91 -7.72
C ALA A 126 -15.46 -5.63 -7.84
N TYR A 127 -15.49 -6.70 -8.64
CA TYR A 127 -16.72 -7.41 -9.01
C TYR A 127 -17.85 -6.43 -9.42
N ARG A 128 -19.03 -6.47 -8.77
CA ARG A 128 -20.19 -5.60 -9.03
C ARG A 128 -19.94 -4.11 -8.75
N ASP A 129 -18.79 -3.76 -8.17
CA ASP A 129 -18.40 -2.40 -7.83
C ASP A 129 -17.32 -1.88 -8.79
N ALA A 130 -17.61 -1.93 -10.09
CA ALA A 130 -16.75 -1.42 -11.15
C ALA A 130 -17.16 0.01 -11.55
N TYR A 131 -16.16 0.88 -11.68
CA TYR A 131 -16.35 2.29 -12.01
C TYR A 131 -15.29 2.74 -13.00
N ASP A 132 -15.73 3.31 -14.11
CA ASP A 132 -14.86 3.75 -15.20
C ASP A 132 -14.59 5.25 -15.07
N ASN A 133 -13.33 5.65 -15.26
CA ASN A 133 -12.89 7.06 -15.26
C ASN A 133 -13.39 7.84 -14.03
N VAL A 134 -13.01 7.38 -12.84
CA VAL A 134 -13.39 7.96 -11.56
C VAL A 134 -12.19 8.47 -10.78
N LYS A 135 -12.46 9.39 -9.86
CA LYS A 135 -11.60 9.69 -8.72
C LYS A 135 -12.12 8.97 -7.49
N VAL A 136 -11.27 8.20 -6.84
CA VAL A 136 -11.57 7.54 -5.55
C VAL A 136 -10.33 7.53 -4.68
N CYS A 137 -10.54 7.61 -3.38
CA CYS A 137 -9.46 7.55 -2.41
C CYS A 137 -9.71 6.44 -1.38
N TYR A 138 -8.62 5.91 -0.84
CA TYR A 138 -8.61 4.81 0.11
C TYR A 138 -7.79 5.18 1.33
N ARG A 139 -8.17 4.66 2.48
CA ARG A 139 -7.39 4.79 3.71
C ARG A 139 -7.43 3.51 4.54
N MET A 140 -6.45 3.36 5.42
CA MET A 140 -6.53 2.38 6.50
C MET A 140 -7.56 2.87 7.52
N GLU A 141 -8.47 1.98 7.91
CA GLU A 141 -9.49 2.21 8.91
C GLU A 141 -9.42 1.13 9.99
N LYS A 142 -9.64 1.53 11.24
CA LYS A 142 -9.72 0.60 12.37
C LYS A 142 -11.11 0.00 12.43
N ASP A 143 -11.17 -1.31 12.63
CA ASP A 143 -12.40 -2.06 12.78
C ASP A 143 -12.14 -3.24 13.72
N ALA A 144 -12.64 -3.15 14.94
CA ALA A 144 -12.44 -4.16 15.98
C ALA A 144 -13.12 -5.51 15.65
N GLY A 145 -14.03 -5.54 14.67
CA GLY A 145 -14.64 -6.77 14.18
C GLY A 145 -13.71 -7.57 13.25
N LEU A 146 -12.65 -6.96 12.73
CA LEU A 146 -11.68 -7.63 11.87
C LEU A 146 -10.62 -8.37 12.68
N LYS A 147 -10.16 -9.52 12.17
CA LYS A 147 -9.11 -10.36 12.78
C LYS A 147 -7.85 -9.58 13.16
N TYR A 148 -7.47 -8.59 12.35
CA TYR A 148 -6.27 -7.76 12.55
C TYR A 148 -6.62 -6.30 12.91
N GLY A 149 -7.88 -6.02 13.25
CA GLY A 149 -8.31 -4.72 13.78
C GLY A 149 -8.32 -3.56 12.80
N GLN A 150 -7.98 -3.78 11.52
CA GLN A 150 -7.93 -2.74 10.50
C GLN A 150 -8.01 -3.32 9.07
N ALA A 151 -8.38 -2.48 8.10
CA ALA A 151 -8.35 -2.77 6.67
C ALA A 151 -8.19 -1.48 5.85
N ILE A 152 -7.75 -1.60 4.59
CA ILE A 152 -7.79 -0.50 3.63
C ILE A 152 -9.17 -0.47 2.94
N ARG A 153 -9.83 0.68 2.92
CA ARG A 153 -11.19 0.84 2.39
C ARG A 153 -11.31 2.12 1.58
N ARG A 154 -12.27 2.15 0.64
CA ARG A 154 -12.70 3.38 -0.04
C ARG A 154 -13.20 4.37 1.03
N MET A 155 -12.78 5.62 0.91
CA MET A 155 -13.23 6.69 1.81
C MET A 155 -14.61 7.21 1.45
N ASP A 156 -14.92 7.24 0.15
CA ASP A 156 -16.14 7.78 -0.41
C ASP A 156 -16.59 6.96 -1.63
N ILE A 157 -17.79 7.26 -2.12
CA ILE A 157 -18.28 6.73 -3.40
C ILE A 157 -17.38 7.28 -4.52
N PRO A 158 -16.93 6.44 -5.48
CA PRO A 158 -16.14 6.91 -6.62
C PRO A 158 -16.83 8.05 -7.39
N MET A 159 -16.11 9.16 -7.58
CA MET A 159 -16.62 10.33 -8.27
C MET A 159 -16.31 10.26 -9.76
N SER A 160 -17.33 10.32 -10.61
CA SER A 160 -17.17 10.41 -12.07
C SER A 160 -16.27 11.58 -12.46
N LEU A 161 -15.36 11.35 -13.42
CA LEU A 161 -14.58 12.41 -14.08
C LEU A 161 -15.21 12.87 -15.40
N ASN A 162 -16.28 12.20 -15.84
CA ASN A 162 -17.13 12.62 -16.96
C ASN A 162 -18.07 13.74 -16.55
#